data_AF-A0A8S2T7T7-F1
#
_entry.id   AF-A0A8S2T7T7-F1
#
_cell.length_a   1.000
_cell.length_b   1.000
_cell.length_c   1.000
_cell.angle_alpha   90.00
_cell.angle_beta   90.00
_cell.angle_gamma   90.00
#
_symmetry.space_group_name_H-M   'P 1'
#
loop_
_entity.id
_entity.type
_entity.pdbx_description
1 polymer ?
#
loop_
_entity_poly.entity_id
_entity_poly.type
_entity_poly.pdbx_seq_one_letter_code
_entity_poly.pdbx_strand_id
1 'polypeptide(L)' 'KRWRSDSYINKQIAEVYDKTSKSFIECKWEDLNVGNVVRVRADQVVPADILLLASSSCESTCYLDTAAIDGET' A
#
# COMPACT_ATOMS: atom_id res chain seq x y z
N LYS A 1 5.97 -19.74 -15.09
CA LYS A 1 4.62 -19.13 -15.03
C LYS A 1 4.46 -18.22 -13.80
N ARG A 2 4.92 -18.61 -12.61
CA ARG A 2 4.88 -17.77 -11.38
C ARG A 2 5.60 -16.41 -11.50
N TRP A 3 6.81 -16.39 -12.07
CA TRP A 3 7.60 -15.16 -12.25
C TRP A 3 6.87 -13.99 -12.98
N ARG A 4 5.92 -14.28 -13.88
CA ARG A 4 5.17 -13.24 -14.61
C ARG A 4 4.12 -12.59 -13.70
N SER A 5 3.46 -13.40 -12.88
CA SER A 5 2.49 -12.93 -11.89
C SER A 5 3.20 -12.11 -10.82
N ASP A 6 4.33 -12.60 -10.31
CA ASP A 6 5.13 -11.88 -9.30
C ASP A 6 5.63 -10.55 -9.86
N SER A 7 6.15 -10.55 -11.09
CA SER A 7 6.59 -9.30 -11.74
C SER A 7 5.45 -8.32 -11.98
N TYR A 8 4.21 -8.79 -12.16
CA TYR A 8 3.05 -7.92 -12.35
C TYR A 8 2.62 -7.27 -11.03
N ILE A 9 2.64 -8.04 -9.94
CA ILE A 9 2.32 -7.53 -8.59
C ILE A 9 3.39 -6.53 -8.13
N ASN A 10 4.67 -6.86 -8.34
CA ASN A 10 5.78 -5.99 -7.91
C ASN A 10 5.83 -4.63 -8.66
N LYS A 11 5.19 -4.56 -9.83
CA LYS A 11 5.07 -3.33 -10.64
C LYS A 11 3.82 -2.51 -10.35
N GLN A 12 2.99 -2.95 -9.40
CA GLN A 12 1.88 -2.12 -8.94
C GLN A 12 2.39 -0.80 -8.36
N ILE A 13 1.54 0.21 -8.38
CA ILE A 13 1.90 1.56 -7.92
C ILE A 13 1.44 1.76 -6.47
N ALA A 14 2.29 2.43 -5.71
CA ALA A 14 2.01 2.94 -4.38
C ALA A 14 2.30 4.45 -4.35
N GLU A 15 1.63 5.17 -3.46
CA GLU A 15 1.91 6.58 -3.22
C GLU A 15 2.79 6.72 -1.98
N VAL A 16 4.00 7.26 -2.13
CA VAL A 16 4.96 7.47 -1.04
C VAL A 16 5.16 8.95 -0.79
N TYR A 17 5.26 9.34 0.48
CA TYR A 17 5.56 10.72 0.86
C TYR A 17 7.04 11.06 0.59
N ASP A 18 7.28 11.97 -0.34
CA ASP A 18 8.60 12.56 -0.55
C ASP A 18 8.78 13.78 0.35
N LYS A 19 9.83 13.72 1.18
CA LYS A 19 10.20 14.79 2.11
C LYS A 19 10.70 16.04 1.38
N THR A 20 11.24 15.87 0.18
CA THR A 20 11.83 16.96 -0.62
C THR A 20 10.76 17.79 -1.28
N SER A 21 9.86 17.15 -2.03
CA SER A 21 8.71 17.81 -2.65
C SER A 21 7.57 18.16 -1.68
N LYS A 22 7.59 17.58 -0.47
CA LYS A 22 6.52 17.64 0.54
C LYS A 22 5.17 17.14 -0.01
N SER A 23 5.21 16.18 -0.94
CA SER A 23 4.03 15.63 -1.59
C SER A 23 4.10 14.11 -1.66
N PHE A 24 2.94 13.47 -1.89
CA PHE A 24 2.90 12.06 -2.24
C PHE A 24 3.22 11.89 -3.72
N ILE A 25 4.17 11.01 -4.02
CA ILE A 25 4.60 10.66 -5.38
C ILE A 25 4.35 9.19 -5.63
N GLU A 26 4.21 8.81 -6.90
CA GLU A 26 4.04 7.41 -7.29
C GLU A 26 5.39 6.68 -7.30
N CYS A 27 5.41 5.47 -6.74
CA CYS A 27 6.52 4.54 -6.84
C CYS A 27 6.01 3.13 -7.12
N LYS A 28 6.87 2.23 -7.61
CA LYS A 28 6.49 0.82 -7.72
C LYS A 28 6.63 0.13 -6.38
N TRP A 29 5.91 -0.98 -6.21
CA TRP A 29 6.01 -1.80 -5.01
C TRP A 29 7.42 -2.36 -4.80
N GLU A 30 8.12 -2.73 -5.88
CA GLU A 30 9.52 -3.18 -5.80
C GLU A 30 10.50 -2.12 -5.26
N ASP A 31 10.13 -0.83 -5.35
CA ASP A 31 10.97 0.29 -4.92
C ASP A 31 10.68 0.74 -3.47
N LEU A 32 9.70 0.12 -2.79
CA LEU A 32 9.34 0.46 -1.41
C LEU A 32 10.41 0.03 -0.41
N ASN A 33 10.71 0.89 0.56
CA ASN A 33 11.65 0.61 1.64
C ASN A 33 11.04 0.88 3.02
N VAL A 34 11.59 0.18 4.04
CA VAL A 34 11.20 0.38 5.43
C VAL A 34 11.43 1.84 5.83
N GLY A 35 10.40 2.44 6.44
CA GLY A 35 10.40 3.86 6.80
C GLY A 35 9.80 4.80 5.76
N ASN A 36 9.37 4.29 4.59
CA ASN A 36 8.51 5.04 3.69
C ASN A 36 7.13 5.23 4.32
N VAL A 37 6.62 6.47 4.23
CA VAL A 37 5.22 6.76 4.59
C VAL A 37 4.40 6.62 3.32
N VAL A 38 3.53 5.62 3.31
CA VAL A 38 2.65 5.34 2.17
C VAL A 38 1.25 5.92 2.39
N ARG A 39 0.62 6.38 1.31
CA ARG A 39 -0.82 6.66 1.28
C ARG A 39 -1.51 5.54 0.54
N VAL A 40 -2.47 4.92 1.21
CA VAL A 40 -3.33 3.88 0.65
C VAL A 40 -4.73 4.46 0.47
N ARG A 41 -5.32 4.23 -0.71
CA ARG A 41 -6.68 4.69 -1.02
C ARG A 41 -7.70 3.60 -0.70
N ALA A 42 -8.97 3.99 -0.61
CA ALA A 42 -10.06 3.03 -0.53
C ALA A 42 -9.99 2.05 -1.71
N ASP A 43 -10.32 0.79 -1.44
CA ASP A 43 -10.33 -0.32 -2.41
C ASP A 43 -8.97 -0.65 -3.04
N GLN A 44 -7.86 -0.17 -2.46
CA GLN A 44 -6.51 -0.50 -2.89
C GLN A 44 -5.90 -1.62 -2.05
N VAL A 45 -5.21 -2.54 -2.71
CA VAL A 45 -4.43 -3.59 -2.03
C VAL A 45 -3.25 -2.95 -1.31
N VAL A 46 -3.04 -3.39 -0.07
CA VAL A 46 -1.92 -2.94 0.76
C VAL A 46 -0.61 -3.58 0.25
N PRO A 47 0.45 -2.79 -0.02
CA PRO A 47 1.66 -3.28 -0.69
C PRO A 47 2.61 -4.10 0.21
N ALA A 48 2.52 -3.94 1.52
CA ALA A 48 3.42 -4.55 2.51
C ALA A 48 2.77 -4.53 3.91
N ASP A 49 3.45 -5.10 4.91
CA ASP A 49 3.03 -4.93 6.31
C ASP A 49 3.17 -3.45 6.71
N ILE A 50 2.07 -2.82 7.12
CA ILE A 50 2.01 -1.39 7.45
C ILE A 50 1.52 -1.15 8.87
N LEU A 51 1.95 -0.01 9.43
CA LEU A 51 1.37 0.57 10.63
C LEU A 51 0.46 1.73 10.24
N LEU A 52 -0.81 1.68 10.64
CA LEU A 52 -1.74 2.78 10.42
C LEU A 52 -1.35 3.98 11.29
N LEU A 53 -1.00 5.10 10.65
CA LEU A 53 -0.65 6.35 11.35
C LEU A 53 -1.82 7.33 11.42
N ALA A 54 -2.61 7.40 10.35
CA ALA A 54 -3.76 8.29 10.24
C ALA A 54 -4.77 7.70 9.25
N SER A 55 -6.05 7.99 9.48
CA SER A 55 -7.15 7.66 8.58
C SER A 55 -7.90 8.94 8.21
N SER A 56 -8.51 8.96 7.03
CA SER A 56 -9.42 10.03 6.61
C SER A 56 -10.78 9.96 7.32
N SER A 57 -11.08 8.86 8.01
CA SER A 57 -12.29 8.74 8.85
C SER A 57 -12.24 9.72 10.01
N CYS A 58 -13.37 10.35 10.32
CA CYS A 58 -13.50 11.23 11.49
C CYS A 58 -13.24 10.49 12.81
N GLU A 59 -13.41 9.17 12.84
CA GLU A 59 -13.17 8.34 14.02
C GLU A 59 -11.73 7.78 14.07
N SER A 60 -10.86 8.18 13.13
CA SER A 60 -9.50 7.61 12.98
C SER A 60 -9.47 6.09 12.77
N THR A 61 -10.60 5.51 12.37
CA THR A 61 -10.75 4.09 12.06
C THR A 61 -10.49 3.82 10.58
N CYS A 62 -9.95 2.64 10.24
CA CYS A 62 -9.93 2.14 8.87
C CYS A 62 -10.44 0.71 8.85
N TYR A 63 -11.12 0.35 7.77
CA TYR A 63 -11.58 -1.02 7.54
C TYR A 63 -10.64 -1.67 6.52
N LEU A 64 -10.20 -2.88 6.82
CA LEU A 64 -9.36 -3.70 5.95
C LEU A 64 -10.14 -4.97 5.64
N ASP A 65 -10.24 -5.30 4.36
CA ASP A 65 -10.72 -6.59 3.94
C ASP A 65 -9.53 -7.57 3.88
N THR A 66 -9.60 -8.63 4.67
CA THR A 66 -8.57 -9.67 4.75
C THR A 66 -8.86 -10.85 3.85
N ALA A 67 -9.92 -10.82 3.02
CA ALA A 67 -10.30 -11.92 2.12
C ALA A 67 -9.17 -12.33 1.12
N ALA A 68 -8.19 -11.46 0.87
CA ALA A 68 -7.03 -11.76 0.05
C ALA A 68 -5.87 -12.46 0.82
N ILE A 69 -5.88 -12.39 2.16
CA ILE A 69 -4.84 -12.92 3.06
C ILE A 69 -5.33 -14.18 3.78
N ASP A 70 -6.63 -14.24 4.05
CA ASP A 70 -7.36 -15.32 4.66
C ASP A 70 -8.40 -15.81 3.65
N GLY A 71 -8.26 -17.05 3.20
CA GLY A 71 -9.18 -17.69 2.26
C GLY A 71 -10.53 -18.04 2.86
N GLU A 72 -11.11 -17.17 3.70
CA GLU A 72 -12.50 -17.27 4.13
C GLU A 72 -13.43 -16.99 2.94
N THR A 73 -13.68 -18.05 2.16
CA THR A 73 -14.94 -18.30 1.44
C THR A 73 -15.16 -19.79 1.26
#